data_AF-A0A8B6CU44-F1
#
_entry.id   AF-A0A8B6CU44-F1
#
_cell.length_a   1.000
_cell.length_b   1.000
_cell.length_c   1.000
_cell.angle_alpha   90.00
_cell.angle_beta   90.00
_cell.angle_gamma   90.00
#
_symmetry.space_group_name_H-M   'P 1'
#
loop_
_entity.id
_entity.type
_entity.pdbx_description
1 polymer ?
#
loop_
_entity_poly.entity_id
_entity_poly.type
_entity_poly.pdbx_seq_one_letter_code
_entity_poly.pdbx_strand_id
1 'polypeptide(L)'
;MPTYGKLDSFDESEDWTQYVERMEHYFNANEIDEEDQKRDIFLSVCGKNTYKLIRDLLAPAKPGTKSLADLTKLVKGPPRSSTIRNHSEI
;
A
#
# COMPACT_ATOMS: atom_id res chain seq x y z
N MET A 1 -8.35 5.24 -18.78
CA MET A 1 -8.32 3.77 -18.68
C MET A 1 -6.87 3.34 -18.79
N PRO A 2 -6.43 2.27 -18.12
CA PRO A 2 -5.06 1.80 -18.28
C PRO A 2 -4.82 1.40 -19.74
N THR A 3 -3.68 1.86 -20.26
CA THR A 3 -3.23 1.62 -21.62
C THR A 3 -2.75 0.18 -21.80
N TYR A 4 -2.21 -0.43 -20.74
CA TYR A 4 -1.70 -1.80 -20.77
C TYR A 4 -2.03 -2.61 -19.52
N GLY A 5 -2.69 -3.75 -19.72
CA GLY A 5 -2.89 -4.80 -18.72
C GLY A 5 -3.81 -4.44 -17.55
N LYS A 6 -3.85 -5.33 -16.56
CA LYS A 6 -4.50 -5.13 -15.26
C LYS A 6 -3.52 -5.53 -14.16
N LEU A 7 -3.52 -4.78 -13.07
CA LEU A 7 -2.81 -5.15 -11.84
C LEU A 7 -3.81 -5.88 -10.94
N ASP A 8 -3.56 -7.17 -10.67
CA ASP A 8 -4.36 -7.95 -9.74
C ASP A 8 -4.05 -7.54 -8.29
N SER A 9 -4.96 -7.83 -7.36
CA SER A 9 -4.76 -7.54 -5.94
C SER A 9 -3.72 -8.45 -5.33
N PHE A 10 -3.01 -7.92 -4.32
CA PHE A 10 -2.06 -8.70 -3.53
C PHE A 10 -2.72 -9.93 -2.92
N ASP A 11 -2.05 -11.08 -3.10
CA ASP A 11 -2.44 -12.35 -2.51
C ASP A 11 -1.42 -12.81 -1.45
N GLU A 12 -1.89 -13.43 -0.37
CA GLU A 12 -1.00 -13.89 0.72
C GLU A 12 -0.08 -15.04 0.28
N SER A 13 -0.32 -15.67 -0.88
CA SER A 13 0.56 -16.68 -1.48
C SER A 13 1.71 -16.10 -2.30
N GLU A 14 1.70 -14.81 -2.64
CA GLU A 14 2.80 -14.15 -3.36
C GLU A 14 3.70 -13.33 -2.42
N ASP A 15 4.97 -13.19 -2.79
CA ASP A 15 5.89 -12.33 -2.06
C ASP A 15 5.51 -10.86 -2.24
N TRP A 16 5.42 -10.11 -1.13
CA TRP A 16 5.12 -8.67 -1.17
C TRP A 16 6.08 -7.89 -2.07
N THR A 17 7.36 -8.28 -2.10
CA THR A 17 8.37 -7.65 -2.98
C THR A 17 8.03 -7.87 -4.46
N GLN A 18 7.61 -9.08 -4.84
CA GLN A 18 7.21 -9.39 -6.22
C GLN A 18 5.95 -8.62 -6.64
N TYR A 19 4.99 -8.48 -5.71
CA TYR A 19 3.80 -7.67 -5.94
C TYR A 19 4.16 -6.19 -6.20
N VAL A 20 5.07 -5.63 -5.41
CA VAL A 20 5.56 -4.25 -5.60
C VAL A 20 6.28 -4.11 -6.95
N GLU A 21 7.14 -5.05 -7.33
CA GLU A 21 7.81 -5.02 -8.65
C GLU A 21 6.80 -5.05 -9.81
N ARG A 22 5.78 -5.91 -9.76
CA ARG A 22 4.69 -5.95 -10.76
C ARG A 22 3.95 -4.63 -10.84
N MET A 23 3.69 -4.01 -9.69
CA MET A 23 3.05 -2.70 -9.60
C MET A 23 3.91 -1.59 -10.24
N GLU A 24 5.23 -1.59 -10.00
CA GLU A 24 6.14 -0.62 -10.61
C GLU A 24 6.20 -0.77 -12.13
N HIS A 25 6.25 -2.01 -12.63
CA HIS A 25 6.15 -2.27 -14.07
C HIS A 25 4.83 -1.79 -14.65
N TYR A 26 3.71 -1.95 -13.93
CA TYR A 26 2.42 -1.45 -14.36
C TYR A 26 2.39 0.08 -14.46
N PHE A 27 2.97 0.80 -13.50
CA PHE A 27 3.07 2.26 -13.59
C PHE A 27 3.92 2.71 -14.78
N ASN A 28 5.09 2.09 -14.96
CA ASN A 28 5.99 2.43 -16.05
C ASN A 28 5.36 2.13 -17.42
N ALA A 29 4.69 0.99 -17.56
CA ALA A 29 4.02 0.63 -18.81
C ALA A 29 2.89 1.61 -19.17
N ASN A 30 2.20 2.15 -18.17
CA ASN A 30 1.08 3.07 -18.36
C ASN A 30 1.49 4.56 -18.31
N GLU A 31 2.79 4.87 -18.29
CA GLU A 31 3.32 6.25 -18.20
C GLU A 31 2.72 7.03 -17.01
N ILE A 32 2.54 6.32 -15.89
CA ILE A 32 2.05 6.92 -14.65
C ILE A 32 3.28 7.39 -13.89
N ASP A 33 3.54 8.69 -13.89
CA ASP A 33 4.67 9.30 -13.18
C ASP A 33 4.26 9.95 -11.86
N GLU A 34 3.07 10.54 -11.82
CA GLU A 34 2.54 11.29 -10.68
C GLU A 34 2.40 10.42 -9.42
N GLU A 35 3.07 10.80 -8.33
CA GLU A 35 3.04 10.05 -7.07
C GLU A 35 1.62 9.90 -6.50
N ASP A 36 0.80 10.94 -6.63
CA ASP A 36 -0.61 10.92 -6.21
C ASP A 36 -1.40 9.86 -6.97
N GLN A 37 -1.20 9.76 -8.29
CA GLN A 37 -1.87 8.76 -9.12
C GLN A 37 -1.38 7.34 -8.79
N LYS A 38 -0.06 7.16 -8.62
CA LYS A 38 0.51 5.86 -8.21
C LYS A 38 -0.06 5.40 -6.88
N ARG A 39 -0.16 6.29 -5.91
CA ARG A 39 -0.81 6.02 -4.60
C ARG A 39 -2.26 5.62 -4.76
N ASP A 40 -3.05 6.40 -5.50
CA ASP A 40 -4.49 6.18 -5.59
C ASP A 40 -4.80 4.88 -6.33
N ILE A 41 -4.03 4.55 -7.38
CA ILE A 41 -4.09 3.27 -8.07
C ILE A 41 -3.71 2.13 -7.12
N PHE A 42 -2.62 2.26 -6.37
CA PHE A 42 -2.23 1.25 -5.38
C PHE A 42 -3.33 1.00 -4.34
N LEU A 43 -3.93 2.07 -3.78
CA LEU A 43 -5.03 1.94 -2.82
C LEU A 43 -6.29 1.29 -3.43
N SER A 44 -6.50 1.45 -4.74
CA SER A 44 -7.59 0.82 -5.46
C SER A 44 -7.32 -0.66 -5.78
N VAL A 45 -6.08 -1.03 -6.13
CA VAL A 45 -5.72 -2.36 -6.63
C VAL A 45 -5.22 -3.31 -5.54
N CYS A 46 -4.68 -2.81 -4.42
CA CYS A 46 -4.08 -3.64 -3.35
C CYS A 46 -5.06 -4.60 -2.65
N GLY A 47 -6.36 -4.46 -2.90
CA GLY A 47 -7.39 -5.33 -2.36
C GLY A 47 -7.89 -4.89 -0.98
N LYS A 48 -9.05 -5.43 -0.61
CA LYS A 48 -9.77 -5.02 0.62
C LYS A 48 -8.97 -5.31 1.89
N ASN A 49 -8.26 -6.44 1.94
CA ASN A 49 -7.50 -6.87 3.11
C ASN A 49 -6.28 -5.95 3.35
N THR A 50 -5.48 -5.72 2.32
CA THR A 50 -4.32 -4.81 2.36
C THR A 50 -4.73 -3.38 2.65
N TYR A 51 -5.79 -2.88 2.00
CA TYR A 51 -6.31 -1.55 2.29
C TYR A 51 -6.76 -1.40 3.74
N LYS A 52 -7.46 -2.41 4.30
CA LYS A 52 -7.88 -2.42 5.70
C LYS A 52 -6.67 -2.39 6.64
N LEU A 53 -5.64 -3.19 6.36
CA LEU A 53 -4.39 -3.20 7.13
C LEU A 53 -3.71 -1.83 7.12
N ILE A 54 -3.55 -1.22 5.95
CA ILE A 54 -2.99 0.14 5.80
C ILE A 54 -3.82 1.16 6.59
N ARG A 55 -5.16 1.11 6.47
CA ARG A 55 -6.07 2.01 7.17
C ARG A 55 -5.92 1.90 8.68
N ASP A 56 -5.80 0.69 9.19
CA ASP A 56 -5.64 0.37 10.62
C ASP A 56 -4.25 0.80 11.14
N LEU A 57 -3.20 0.62 10.33
CA LEU A 57 -1.84 1.06 10.63
C LEU A 57 -1.69 2.58 10.64
N LEU A 58 -2.42 3.30 9.79
CA LEU A 58 -2.36 4.75 9.67
C LEU A 58 -3.31 5.51 10.61
N ALA A 59 -4.26 4.84 11.26
CA ALA A 59 -5.22 5.52 12.12
C ALA A 59 -4.50 6.37 13.20
N PRO A 60 -4.92 7.64 13.42
CA PRO A 60 -6.12 8.31 12.87
C PRO A 60 -5.96 8.98 11.49
N ALA A 61 -4.76 9.00 10.91
CA ALA A 61 -4.47 9.59 9.60
C ALA A 61 -5.11 8.79 8.43
N LYS A 62 -5.20 9.38 7.24
CA LYS A 62 -5.80 8.75 6.04
C LYS A 62 -4.70 8.16 5.13
N PRO A 63 -4.94 7.02 4.44
CA PRO A 63 -3.99 6.46 3.47
C PRO A 63 -3.64 7.42 2.33
N GLY A 64 -4.59 8.26 1.92
CA GLY A 64 -4.38 9.27 0.87
C GLY A 64 -3.45 10.43 1.27
N THR A 65 -3.07 10.56 2.53
CA THR A 65 -2.16 11.64 2.99
C THR A 65 -0.71 11.17 3.12
N LYS A 66 -0.40 9.95 2.67
CA LYS A 66 0.94 9.36 2.72
C LYS A 66 1.44 9.04 1.32
N SER A 67 2.76 9.06 1.14
CA SER A 67 3.39 8.70 -0.11
C SER A 67 3.30 7.18 -0.35
N LEU A 68 3.26 6.77 -1.61
CA LEU A 68 3.20 5.35 -1.98
C LEU A 68 4.34 4.54 -1.32
N ALA A 69 5.55 5.08 -1.29
CA ALA A 69 6.71 4.43 -0.68
C ALA A 69 6.54 4.16 0.83
N ASP A 70 5.86 5.05 1.55
CA ASP A 70 5.53 4.82 2.97
C ASP A 70 4.49 3.72 3.11
N LEU A 71 3.46 3.73 2.24
CA LEU A 71 2.41 2.71 2.25
C LEU A 71 2.95 1.31 1.95
N THR A 72 3.85 1.18 0.98
CA THR A 72 4.43 -0.13 0.63
C THR A 72 5.37 -0.67 1.69
N LYS A 73 6.10 0.21 2.39
CA LYS A 73 6.91 -0.15 3.56
C LYS A 73 6.05 -0.52 4.76
N LEU A 74 4.92 0.16 4.96
CA LEU A 74 4.01 -0.07 6.07
C LEU A 74 3.43 -1.49 6.04
N VAL A 75 3.12 -2.01 4.86
CA VAL A 75 2.62 -3.38 4.68
C VAL A 75 3.74 -4.43 4.86
N LYS A 76 4.98 -4.13 4.45
CA LYS A 76 6.15 -5.00 4.67
C LYS A 76 6.61 -5.03 6.13
N GLY A 77 6.31 -3.98 6.89
CA GLY A 77 6.62 -3.87 8.32
C GLY A 77 5.91 -4.96 9.12
N PRO A 78 6.51 -5.44 10.22
CA PRO A 78 6.01 -6.60 10.94
C PRO A 78 4.54 -6.44 11.37
N PRO A 79 3.73 -7.51 11.35
CA PRO A 79 2.38 -7.48 11.89
C PRO A 79 2.49 -7.02 13.34
N ARG A 80 1.67 -6.04 13.73
CA ARG A 80 1.67 -5.44 15.08
C ARG A 80 1.79 -6.51 16.17
N SER A 81 3.01 -6.74 16.61
CA SER A 81 3.32 -7.30 17.90
C SER A 81 4.34 -6.34 18.49
N SER A 82 3.94 -5.64 19.55
CA SER A 82 4.71 -4.62 20.27
C SER A 82 4.56 -3.16 19.79
N THR A 83 3.34 -2.62 19.83
CA THR A 83 3.20 -1.25 20.36
C THR A 83 2.25 -1.34 21.53
N ILE A 84 2.85 -1.72 22.66
CA ILE A 84 2.30 -1.52 23.99
C ILE A 84 1.81 -0.07 24.06
N ARG A 85 0.56 0.09 24.51
CA ARG A 85 0.03 1.34 25.04
C ARG A 85 1.08 1.98 25.96
N ASN A 86 1.68 3.08 25.52
CA ASN A 86 2.04 4.13 26.47
C ASN A 86 1.03 5.27 26.31
N HIS A 87 -0.22 4.94 26.65
CA HIS A 87 -1.07 5.91 27.31
C HIS A 87 -0.66 5.87 28.78
N SER A 88 0.41 6.58 29.10
CA SER A 88 0.69 7.02 30.46
C SER A 88 0.55 8.52 30.44
N GLU A 89 -0.68 8.97 30.66
CA GLU A 89 -0.89 10.18 31.44
C GLU A 89 -0.05 10.06 32.72
N ILE A 90 0.84 11.03 32.91
CA ILE A 90 1.01 11.93 34.08
C ILE A 90 2.28 12.74 33.84
#